data_AF-A0A946ITS0-F1
#
_entry.id   AF-A0A946ITS0-F1
#
_cell.length_a   1.000
_cell.length_b   1.000
_cell.length_c   1.000
_cell.angle_alpha   90.00
_cell.angle_beta   90.00
_cell.angle_gamma   90.00
#
_symmetry.space_group_name_H-M   'P 1'
#
loop_
_entity.id
_entity.type
_entity.pdbx_description
1 polymer ?
#
loop_
_entity_poly.entity_id
_entity_poly.type
_entity_poly.pdbx_seq_one_letter_code
_entity_poly.pdbx_strand_id
1 'polypeptide(L)'
;MKKQILLQILILVLLGSLWPSDFNKVWAIENKSRVVSGYWQSDATSYSFISVTHSSLSGLASQIGLVVNAIQSDQTAFGTAITFTISAGSTQRIFIARTNHSFLTSTIIPTASFIIGTANFKHGHIRVDPIASNPETPVDADTLEGRGFRDITMLNFWGAVVIESTTTGFSMEFIGDMHDSAATTTMDNSAPVSGVN
;
A
#
# COMPACT_ATOMS: atom_id res chain seq x y z
N MET A 1 2.32 4.69 -53.38
CA MET A 1 2.18 5.51 -52.15
C MET A 1 1.10 5.02 -51.19
N LYS A 2 -0.19 4.87 -51.58
CA LYS A 2 -1.27 4.49 -50.64
C LYS A 2 -1.09 3.14 -49.92
N LYS A 3 -0.56 2.11 -50.60
CA LYS A 3 -0.32 0.78 -50.00
C LYS A 3 0.78 0.79 -48.92
N GLN A 4 1.75 1.69 -49.02
CA GLN A 4 2.91 1.75 -48.12
C GLN A 4 2.54 2.44 -46.79
N ILE A 5 1.67 3.45 -46.86
CA ILE A 5 1.08 4.11 -45.69
C ILE A 5 0.17 3.14 -44.93
N LEU A 6 -0.63 2.33 -45.64
CA LEU A 6 -1.49 1.32 -45.02
C LEU A 6 -0.68 0.25 -44.27
N LEU A 7 0.46 -0.16 -44.84
CA LEU A 7 1.37 -1.15 -44.22
C LEU A 7 2.07 -0.57 -42.99
N GLN A 8 2.48 0.71 -43.03
CA GLN A 8 3.09 1.39 -41.88
C GLN A 8 2.10 1.56 -40.71
N ILE A 9 0.84 1.90 -41.00
CA ILE A 9 -0.22 1.99 -39.98
C ILE A 9 -0.50 0.62 -39.38
N LEU A 10 -0.56 -0.44 -40.19
CA LEU A 10 -0.77 -1.81 -39.71
C LEU A 10 0.37 -2.27 -38.78
N ILE A 11 1.63 -1.96 -39.12
CA ILE A 11 2.80 -2.28 -38.30
C ILE A 11 2.80 -1.50 -36.97
N LEU A 12 2.40 -0.23 -36.97
CA LEU A 12 2.29 0.56 -35.75
C LEU A 12 1.22 0.03 -34.80
N VAL A 13 0.08 -0.41 -35.34
CA VAL A 13 -1.01 -1.03 -34.56
C VAL A 13 -0.60 -2.38 -33.99
N LEU A 14 0.14 -3.20 -34.76
CA LEU A 14 0.67 -4.49 -34.29
C LEU A 14 1.75 -4.33 -33.20
N LEU A 15 2.54 -3.25 -33.24
CA LEU A 15 3.54 -2.94 -32.22
C LEU A 15 2.91 -2.37 -30.94
N GLY A 16 1.78 -1.66 -31.06
CA GLY A 16 1.00 -1.18 -29.91
C GLY A 16 0.33 -2.30 -29.10
N SER A 17 0.05 -3.45 -29.71
CA SER A 17 -0.49 -4.63 -29.00
C SER A 17 0.58 -5.49 -28.32
N LEU A 18 1.87 -5.13 -28.42
CA LEU A 18 2.97 -5.75 -27.69
C LEU A 18 3.27 -5.05 -26.36
N TRP A 19 2.50 -4.02 -26.01
CA TRP A 19 2.62 -3.34 -24.73
C TRP A 19 1.82 -4.17 -23.70
N PRO A 20 2.44 -4.65 -22.60
CA PRO A 20 1.69 -5.34 -21.58
C PRO A 20 0.61 -4.41 -21.03
N SER A 21 -0.64 -4.85 -21.09
CA SER A 21 -1.85 -4.13 -20.65
C SER A 21 -1.99 -4.02 -19.12
N ASP A 22 -0.89 -4.12 -18.37
CA ASP A 22 -0.90 -4.36 -16.94
C ASP A 22 -0.59 -3.09 -16.14
N PHE A 23 -1.18 -1.96 -16.52
CA PHE A 23 -0.90 -0.68 -15.86
C PHE A 23 -1.42 -0.57 -14.43
N ASN A 24 -2.30 -1.46 -13.94
CA ASN A 24 -2.88 -1.35 -12.60
C ASN A 24 -3.28 -2.71 -11.98
N LYS A 25 -2.39 -3.70 -11.98
CA LYS A 25 -2.61 -4.92 -11.17
C LYS A 25 -2.11 -4.70 -9.75
N VAL A 26 -2.90 -3.98 -8.95
CA VAL A 26 -2.78 -4.09 -7.49
C VAL A 26 -3.39 -5.44 -7.12
N TRP A 27 -2.55 -6.43 -6.82
CA TRP A 27 -3.00 -7.73 -6.36
C TRP A 27 -3.25 -7.72 -4.84
N ALA A 28 -4.50 -7.46 -4.46
CA ALA A 28 -5.02 -7.84 -3.15
C ALA A 28 -5.58 -9.27 -3.25
N ILE A 29 -4.90 -10.24 -2.63
CA ILE A 29 -5.36 -11.65 -2.54
C ILE A 29 -6.61 -11.75 -1.64
N GLU A 30 -6.84 -10.74 -0.79
CA GLU A 30 -8.03 -10.52 0.03
C GLU A 30 -8.26 -9.00 0.09
N ASN A 31 -9.39 -8.51 -0.40
CA ASN A 31 -9.59 -7.07 -0.62
C ASN A 31 -10.32 -6.33 0.52
N LYS A 32 -10.96 -7.05 1.44
CA LYS A 32 -11.77 -6.48 2.54
C LYS A 32 -10.97 -5.82 3.67
N SER A 33 -9.77 -6.32 3.94
CA SER A 33 -9.01 -6.00 5.17
C SER A 33 -7.60 -5.51 4.89
N ARG A 34 -7.34 -5.07 3.66
CA ARG A 34 -6.03 -4.59 3.19
C ARG A 34 -6.06 -3.11 2.89
N VAL A 35 -4.89 -2.52 2.95
CA VAL A 35 -4.65 -1.14 2.52
C VAL A 35 -3.60 -1.14 1.43
N VAL A 36 -3.86 -0.39 0.36
CA VAL A 36 -2.95 -0.27 -0.79
C VAL A 36 -2.63 1.19 -1.05
N SER A 37 -1.40 1.47 -1.48
CA SER A 37 -1.10 2.70 -2.20
C SER A 37 -0.66 2.39 -3.63
N GLY A 38 -1.25 3.06 -4.61
CA GLY A 38 -1.02 2.78 -6.03
C GLY A 38 0.39 3.13 -6.53
N TYR A 39 1.14 3.96 -5.79
CA TYR A 39 2.45 4.42 -6.24
C TYR A 39 3.44 4.62 -5.09
N TRP A 40 4.65 4.10 -5.25
CA TRP A 40 5.86 4.50 -4.55
C TRP A 40 7.00 4.55 -5.56
N GLN A 41 8.06 5.30 -5.26
CA GLN A 41 9.32 5.23 -6.01
C GLN A 41 10.54 5.37 -5.09
N SER A 42 11.67 4.84 -5.57
CA SER A 42 12.98 5.13 -5.00
C SER A 42 14.09 5.03 -6.05
N ASP A 43 15.02 5.98 -5.99
CA ASP A 43 16.24 6.01 -6.79
C ASP A 43 17.35 6.82 -6.10
N ALA A 44 18.34 7.28 -6.87
CA ALA A 44 19.42 8.11 -6.37
C ALA A 44 18.98 9.51 -5.87
N THR A 45 17.80 9.95 -6.25
CA THR A 45 17.26 11.30 -6.07
C THR A 45 15.88 11.32 -5.41
N SER A 46 15.35 10.16 -5.03
CA SER A 46 14.01 10.06 -4.48
C SER A 46 13.86 8.84 -3.56
N TYR A 47 12.94 9.01 -2.61
CA TYR A 47 12.49 7.96 -1.71
C TYR A 47 11.00 8.13 -1.44
N SER A 48 10.37 7.09 -0.89
CA SER A 48 8.99 7.17 -0.43
C SER A 48 8.93 7.07 1.09
N PHE A 49 8.07 7.88 1.69
CA PHE A 49 7.79 7.89 3.11
C PHE A 49 6.35 7.45 3.37
N ILE A 50 6.15 6.66 4.41
CA ILE A 50 4.84 6.21 4.87
C ILE A 50 4.80 6.36 6.39
N SER A 51 3.69 6.89 6.90
CA SER A 51 3.34 6.86 8.31
C SER A 51 2.04 6.09 8.51
N VAL A 52 2.06 5.18 9.48
CA VAL A 52 0.88 4.45 9.95
C VAL A 52 0.60 4.89 11.37
N THR A 53 -0.61 5.32 11.67
CA THR A 53 -1.00 5.84 12.99
C THR A 53 -2.23 5.12 13.54
N HIS A 54 -2.16 4.75 14.82
CA HIS A 54 -3.30 4.25 15.57
C HIS A 54 -3.90 5.35 16.46
N SER A 55 -5.05 5.91 16.08
CA SER A 55 -5.67 7.07 16.75
C SER A 55 -6.25 6.82 18.16
N SER A 56 -6.10 5.61 18.70
CA SER A 56 -6.57 5.21 20.05
C SER A 56 -8.10 5.27 20.20
N LEU A 57 -8.81 4.80 19.17
CA LEU A 57 -10.28 4.75 19.16
C LEU A 57 -10.80 3.58 20.01
N SER A 58 -11.91 3.78 20.72
CA SER A 58 -12.52 2.76 21.60
C SER A 58 -13.08 1.52 20.90
N GLY A 59 -13.25 1.58 19.57
CA GLY A 59 -13.66 0.45 18.73
C GLY A 59 -12.50 -0.38 18.18
N LEU A 60 -11.25 0.09 18.32
CA LEU A 60 -10.05 -0.61 17.87
C LEU A 60 -9.39 -1.36 19.01
N ALA A 61 -8.85 -2.53 18.70
CA ALA A 61 -7.94 -3.23 19.59
C ALA A 61 -6.74 -2.34 19.89
N SER A 62 -6.23 -2.31 21.13
CA SER A 62 -5.10 -1.44 21.49
C SER A 62 -3.81 -1.75 20.75
N GLN A 63 -3.73 -2.91 20.08
CA GLN A 63 -2.59 -3.35 19.30
C GLN A 63 -3.06 -3.99 18.00
N ILE A 64 -2.51 -3.53 16.88
CA ILE A 64 -2.84 -4.05 15.56
C ILE A 64 -1.54 -4.44 14.84
N GLY A 65 -1.47 -5.70 14.40
CA GLY A 65 -0.33 -6.23 13.67
C GLY A 65 -0.48 -6.05 12.17
N LEU A 66 0.57 -5.60 11.49
CA LEU A 66 0.58 -5.37 10.04
C LEU A 66 1.92 -5.77 9.38
N VAL A 67 1.82 -6.10 8.10
CA VAL A 67 2.95 -6.35 7.19
C VAL A 67 2.89 -5.35 6.04
N VAL A 68 3.95 -4.59 5.82
CA VAL A 68 4.05 -3.58 4.75
C VAL A 68 5.00 -4.08 3.67
N ASN A 69 4.47 -4.23 2.46
CA ASN A 69 5.19 -4.71 1.28
C ASN A 69 5.34 -3.58 0.26
N ALA A 70 6.56 -3.36 -0.22
CA ALA A 70 6.81 -2.57 -1.42
C ALA A 70 6.96 -3.51 -2.61
N ILE A 71 5.96 -3.52 -3.48
CA ILE A 71 5.89 -4.40 -4.65
C ILE A 71 6.24 -3.56 -5.88
N GLN A 72 7.19 -4.05 -6.68
CA GLN A 72 7.64 -3.39 -7.90
C GLN A 72 6.59 -3.53 -9.02
N SER A 73 6.72 -2.73 -10.07
CA SER A 73 5.87 -2.82 -11.27
C SER A 73 5.93 -4.18 -11.98
N ASP A 74 7.02 -4.93 -11.80
CA ASP A 74 7.17 -6.32 -12.28
C ASP A 74 6.60 -7.37 -11.32
N GLN A 75 5.85 -6.95 -10.29
CA GLN A 75 5.22 -7.77 -9.25
C GLN A 75 6.18 -8.47 -8.28
N THR A 76 7.49 -8.20 -8.35
CA THR A 76 8.45 -8.72 -7.39
C THR A 76 8.58 -7.79 -6.17
N ALA A 77 9.02 -8.32 -5.03
CA ALA A 77 9.30 -7.49 -3.86
C ALA A 77 10.52 -6.60 -4.10
N PHE A 78 10.45 -5.31 -3.74
CA PHE A 78 11.59 -4.38 -3.85
C PHE A 78 12.67 -4.65 -2.80
N GLY A 79 12.24 -5.01 -1.60
CA GLY A 79 13.08 -5.33 -0.45
C GLY A 79 12.30 -6.16 0.56
N THR A 80 12.91 -6.42 1.71
CA THR A 80 12.24 -7.17 2.79
C THR A 80 11.05 -6.40 3.33
N ALA A 81 9.88 -7.05 3.39
CA ALA A 81 8.69 -6.48 3.98
C ALA A 81 8.89 -6.17 5.47
N ILE A 82 8.28 -5.09 5.96
CA ILE A 82 8.33 -4.74 7.39
C ILE A 82 7.11 -5.33 8.08
N THR A 83 7.35 -6.05 9.15
CA THR A 83 6.31 -6.60 10.03
C THR A 83 6.42 -5.93 11.39
N PHE A 84 5.32 -5.38 11.90
CA PHE A 84 5.29 -4.75 13.22
C PHE A 84 3.88 -4.78 13.83
N THR A 85 3.81 -4.47 15.12
CA THR A 85 2.56 -4.22 15.82
C THR A 85 2.53 -2.76 16.24
N ILE A 86 1.47 -2.05 15.89
CA ILE A 86 1.26 -0.67 16.28
C ILE A 86 0.35 -0.60 17.50
N SER A 87 0.79 0.10 18.53
CA SER A 87 0.02 0.33 19.75
C SER A 87 -0.87 1.56 19.64
N ALA A 88 -1.93 1.61 20.44
CA ALA A 88 -2.81 2.76 20.53
C ALA A 88 -2.07 4.05 20.86
N GLY A 89 -2.40 5.12 20.13
CA GLY A 89 -1.76 6.44 20.26
C GLY A 89 -0.37 6.52 19.63
N SER A 90 0.11 5.48 18.95
CA SER A 90 1.44 5.44 18.34
C SER A 90 1.40 5.65 16.84
N THR A 91 2.55 6.10 16.31
CA THR A 91 2.80 6.26 14.87
C THR A 91 4.08 5.53 14.49
N GLN A 92 4.00 4.64 13.51
CA GLN A 92 5.17 4.03 12.88
C GLN A 92 5.55 4.78 11.61
N ARG A 93 6.83 5.12 11.48
CA ARG A 93 7.42 5.70 10.27
C ARG A 93 8.14 4.64 9.46
N ILE A 94 7.94 4.64 8.15
CA ILE A 94 8.52 3.67 7.22
C ILE A 94 9.10 4.43 6.04
N PHE A 95 10.33 4.11 5.67
CA PHE A 95 10.98 4.64 4.48
C PHE A 95 11.22 3.53 3.47
N ILE A 96 10.96 3.82 2.20
CA ILE A 96 11.31 2.97 1.07
C ILE A 96 12.39 3.68 0.31
N ALA A 97 13.59 3.12 0.36
CA ALA A 97 14.79 3.77 -0.12
C ALA A 97 15.71 2.77 -0.82
N ARG A 98 16.56 3.29 -1.71
CA ARG A 98 17.64 2.52 -2.30
C ARG A 98 18.67 2.09 -1.25
N THR A 99 19.45 1.08 -1.59
CA THR A 99 20.66 0.74 -0.82
C THR A 99 21.64 1.92 -0.75
N ASN A 100 22.40 1.98 0.37
CA ASN A 100 23.40 3.01 0.66
C ASN A 100 22.86 4.45 0.59
N HIS A 101 21.62 4.67 1.02
CA HIS A 101 21.08 6.01 1.22
C HIS A 101 21.87 6.74 2.31
N SER A 102 22.24 8.00 2.09
CA SER A 102 23.15 8.75 2.97
C SER A 102 22.57 9.06 4.36
N PHE A 103 21.27 9.34 4.45
CA PHE A 103 20.60 9.66 5.72
C PHE A 103 19.44 8.75 6.14
N LEU A 104 18.84 7.98 5.22
CA LEU A 104 17.75 7.05 5.53
C LEU A 104 18.30 5.70 6.02
N THR A 105 18.82 5.70 7.24
CA THR A 105 19.37 4.51 7.91
C THR A 105 18.88 4.41 9.35
N SER A 106 18.87 3.20 9.90
CA SER A 106 18.51 2.95 11.31
C SER A 106 19.45 3.61 12.31
N THR A 107 20.67 3.95 11.91
CA THR A 107 21.61 4.71 12.76
C THR A 107 21.18 6.15 12.94
N ILE A 108 20.63 6.77 11.89
CA ILE A 108 20.25 8.19 11.89
C ILE A 108 18.81 8.37 12.36
N ILE A 109 17.90 7.45 12.00
CA ILE A 109 16.49 7.50 12.38
C ILE A 109 16.10 6.16 13.05
N PRO A 110 16.52 5.94 14.31
CA PRO A 110 16.39 4.63 14.98
C PRO A 110 14.96 4.18 15.24
N THR A 111 13.99 5.10 15.21
CA THR A 111 12.57 4.82 15.43
C THR A 111 11.81 4.51 14.14
N ALA A 112 12.45 4.63 12.98
CA ALA A 112 11.83 4.32 11.69
C ALA A 112 12.19 2.90 11.22
N SER A 113 11.33 2.36 10.37
CA SER A 113 11.56 1.11 9.66
C SER A 113 11.92 1.39 8.20
N PHE A 114 12.62 0.46 7.56
CA PHE A 114 13.20 0.68 6.23
C PHE A 114 12.99 -0.51 5.32
N ILE A 115 12.31 -0.31 4.19
CA ILE A 115 12.32 -1.24 3.07
C ILE A 115 13.42 -0.80 2.12
N ILE A 116 14.57 -1.46 2.20
CA ILE A 116 15.75 -1.14 1.40
C ILE A 116 15.87 -2.12 0.24
N GLY A 117 15.98 -1.58 -0.98
CA GLY A 117 16.16 -2.35 -2.21
C GLY A 117 17.40 -1.95 -3.00
N THR A 118 17.30 -1.99 -4.32
CA THR A 118 18.43 -1.74 -5.23
C THR A 118 18.76 -0.24 -5.40
N ALA A 119 19.90 0.07 -6.02
CA ALA A 119 20.34 1.44 -6.29
C ALA A 119 19.59 2.13 -7.45
N ASN A 120 19.10 1.36 -8.43
CA ASN A 120 18.45 1.88 -9.62
C ASN A 120 17.02 2.35 -9.32
N PHE A 121 16.50 3.22 -10.20
CA PHE A 121 15.11 3.64 -10.12
C PHE A 121 14.15 2.47 -10.17
N LYS A 122 13.32 2.39 -9.14
CA LYS A 122 12.25 1.43 -8.98
C LYS A 122 10.99 2.14 -8.51
N HIS A 123 9.85 1.60 -8.92
CA HIS A 123 8.53 2.07 -8.53
C HIS A 123 7.56 0.90 -8.53
N GLY A 124 6.38 1.12 -7.96
CA GLY A 124 5.29 0.15 -7.97
C GLY A 124 4.22 0.53 -6.97
N HIS A 125 3.61 -0.45 -6.32
CA HIS A 125 2.54 -0.22 -5.34
C HIS A 125 2.91 -0.75 -3.95
N ILE A 126 2.25 -0.19 -2.95
CA ILE A 126 2.34 -0.65 -1.57
C ILE A 126 1.17 -1.56 -1.29
N ARG A 127 1.42 -2.69 -0.63
CA ARG A 127 0.38 -3.54 -0.05
C ARG A 127 0.63 -3.73 1.43
N VAL A 128 -0.35 -3.35 2.23
CA VAL A 128 -0.37 -3.57 3.67
C VAL A 128 -1.36 -4.67 3.97
N ASP A 129 -0.87 -5.72 4.62
CA ASP A 129 -1.63 -6.90 4.98
C ASP A 129 -1.79 -6.94 6.53
N PRO A 130 -2.97 -7.30 7.07
CA PRO A 130 -3.13 -7.51 8.50
C PRO A 130 -2.42 -8.81 8.91
N ILE A 131 -1.87 -8.85 10.12
CA ILE A 131 -1.34 -10.09 10.70
C ILE A 131 -2.48 -10.97 11.24
N ALA A 132 -3.57 -10.36 11.69
CA ALA A 132 -4.74 -11.08 12.20
C ALA A 132 -5.43 -11.86 11.06
N SER A 133 -5.80 -13.12 11.33
CA SER A 133 -6.53 -13.96 10.36
C SER A 133 -7.99 -13.57 10.17
N ASN A 134 -8.58 -12.93 11.19
CA ASN A 134 -9.97 -12.45 11.19
C ASN A 134 -10.01 -11.01 11.74
N PRO A 135 -9.44 -10.03 11.01
CA PRO A 135 -9.36 -8.64 11.45
C PRO A 135 -10.73 -7.98 11.67
N GLU A 136 -11.74 -8.43 10.93
CA GLU A 136 -13.14 -8.00 10.96
C GLU A 136 -13.91 -8.53 12.17
N THR A 137 -13.36 -9.50 12.90
CA THR A 137 -13.99 -10.01 14.11
C THR A 137 -13.37 -9.28 15.31
N PRO A 138 -14.17 -8.59 16.13
CA PRO A 138 -13.65 -7.91 17.30
C PRO A 138 -13.11 -8.97 18.27
N VAL A 139 -11.99 -8.66 18.90
CA VAL A 139 -11.52 -9.45 20.04
C VAL A 139 -12.39 -9.07 21.22
N ASP A 140 -13.00 -10.06 21.86
CA ASP A 140 -13.61 -9.88 23.17
C ASP A 140 -12.53 -10.12 24.22
N ALA A 141 -12.17 -9.04 24.93
CA ALA A 141 -11.25 -9.11 26.06
C ALA A 141 -11.95 -8.58 27.31
N ASP A 142 -11.67 -9.21 28.45
CA ASP A 142 -12.20 -8.79 29.76
C ASP A 142 -11.79 -7.34 30.11
N THR A 143 -10.70 -6.84 29.52
CA THR A 143 -10.23 -5.46 29.69
C THR A 143 -10.60 -4.57 28.50
N LEU A 144 -10.72 -3.26 28.73
CA LEU A 144 -10.93 -2.26 27.68
C LEU A 144 -9.76 -2.16 26.70
N GLU A 145 -8.57 -2.56 27.13
CA GLU A 145 -7.35 -2.45 26.33
C GLU A 145 -7.19 -3.59 25.32
N GLY A 146 -7.84 -4.75 25.51
CA GLY A 146 -7.72 -5.88 24.57
C GLY A 146 -8.84 -5.98 23.55
N ARG A 147 -9.92 -5.19 23.71
CA ARG A 147 -11.15 -5.36 22.94
C ARG A 147 -11.18 -4.55 21.65
N GLY A 148 -11.92 -5.02 20.66
CA GLY A 148 -12.19 -4.28 19.42
C GLY A 148 -11.59 -4.90 18.17
N PHE A 149 -11.76 -4.23 17.04
CA PHE A 149 -11.32 -4.72 15.75
C PHE A 149 -9.80 -4.63 15.60
N ARG A 150 -9.21 -5.63 14.94
CA ARG A 150 -7.78 -5.64 14.55
C ARG A 150 -7.63 -5.32 13.06
N ASP A 151 -8.57 -4.55 12.54
CA ASP A 151 -8.62 -4.19 11.14
C ASP A 151 -7.68 -3.02 10.86
N ILE A 152 -6.78 -3.23 9.91
CA ILE A 152 -5.82 -2.22 9.49
C ILE A 152 -6.49 -1.14 8.64
N THR A 153 -7.65 -1.39 8.03
CA THR A 153 -8.39 -0.38 7.24
C THR A 153 -8.88 0.79 8.09
N MET A 154 -8.97 0.59 9.41
CA MET A 154 -9.35 1.61 10.39
C MET A 154 -8.15 2.43 10.92
N LEU A 155 -6.92 2.10 10.52
CA LEU A 155 -5.74 2.90 10.85
C LEU A 155 -5.61 4.10 9.91
N ASN A 156 -4.89 5.13 10.35
CA ASN A 156 -4.61 6.28 9.51
C ASN A 156 -3.28 6.07 8.77
N PHE A 157 -3.34 6.14 7.44
CA PHE A 157 -2.18 6.08 6.56
C PHE A 157 -1.97 7.43 5.88
N TRP A 158 -0.72 7.89 5.93
CA TRP A 158 -0.26 9.03 5.15
C TRP A 158 1.09 8.71 4.55
N GLY A 159 1.39 9.28 3.40
CA GLY A 159 2.65 9.04 2.73
C GLY A 159 2.92 10.05 1.65
N ALA A 160 4.18 10.11 1.23
CA ALA A 160 4.63 10.99 0.18
C ALA A 160 5.83 10.38 -0.55
N VAL A 161 5.90 10.67 -1.85
CA VAL A 161 7.13 10.55 -2.62
C VAL A 161 7.90 11.86 -2.46
N VAL A 162 9.15 11.75 -2.03
CA VAL A 162 10.07 12.88 -1.89
C VAL A 162 11.08 12.84 -3.03
N ILE A 163 11.20 13.93 -3.76
CA ILE A 163 12.21 14.16 -4.79
C ILE A 163 13.27 15.07 -4.18
N GLU A 164 14.36 14.45 -3.73
CA GLU A 164 15.43 15.11 -2.99
C GLU A 164 16.20 16.10 -3.85
N SER A 165 16.41 15.79 -5.14
CA SER A 165 17.15 16.65 -6.07
C SER A 165 16.53 18.03 -6.24
N THR A 166 15.21 18.14 -6.08
CA THR A 166 14.44 19.39 -6.21
C THR A 166 13.80 19.84 -4.90
N THR A 167 13.97 19.08 -3.82
CA THR A 167 13.29 19.33 -2.53
C THR A 167 11.77 19.44 -2.68
N THR A 168 11.19 18.67 -3.62
CA THR A 168 9.76 18.62 -3.88
C THR A 168 9.21 17.23 -3.59
N GLY A 169 7.91 17.03 -3.81
CA GLY A 169 7.28 15.73 -3.65
C GLY A 169 5.79 15.80 -3.95
N PHE A 170 5.13 14.66 -3.78
CA PHE A 170 3.67 14.55 -3.89
C PHE A 170 3.15 13.52 -2.89
N SER A 171 1.91 13.72 -2.44
CA SER A 171 1.25 12.81 -1.51
C SER A 171 0.89 11.49 -2.18
N MET A 172 0.97 10.41 -1.41
CA MET A 172 0.49 9.09 -1.80
C MET A 172 -0.96 8.92 -1.36
N GLU A 173 -1.77 8.31 -2.22
CA GLU A 173 -3.13 7.88 -1.88
C GLU A 173 -3.09 6.49 -1.25
N PHE A 174 -3.87 6.30 -0.19
CA PHE A 174 -4.06 4.99 0.45
C PHE A 174 -5.53 4.63 0.38
N ILE A 175 -5.81 3.46 -0.18
CA ILE A 175 -7.14 2.90 -0.36
C ILE A 175 -7.23 1.73 0.61
N GLY A 176 -8.06 1.89 1.64
CA GLY A 176 -8.50 0.78 2.50
C GLY A 176 -9.77 0.16 1.95
N ASP A 177 -9.97 -1.14 2.22
CA ASP A 177 -11.15 -1.89 1.79
C ASP A 177 -11.40 -1.75 0.28
N MET A 178 -10.61 -2.47 -0.51
CA MET A 178 -10.74 -2.52 -1.97
C MET A 178 -11.90 -3.43 -2.43
N HIS A 179 -12.78 -3.84 -1.51
CA HIS A 179 -13.99 -4.55 -1.85
C HIS A 179 -15.02 -3.55 -2.40
N ASP A 180 -15.06 -3.44 -3.73
CA ASP A 180 -16.20 -2.85 -4.43
C ASP A 180 -17.48 -3.62 -4.05
N SER A 181 -18.58 -2.89 -3.85
CA SER A 181 -19.82 -3.43 -3.28
C SER A 181 -20.43 -4.54 -4.15
N ALA A 182 -20.23 -5.81 -3.78
CA ALA A 182 -20.95 -6.91 -4.42
C ALA A 182 -22.23 -7.24 -3.65
N ALA A 183 -23.38 -6.75 -4.13
CA ALA A 183 -24.69 -7.26 -3.70
C ALA A 183 -24.85 -8.70 -4.19
N THR A 184 -25.03 -9.65 -3.27
CA THR A 184 -25.35 -11.05 -3.63
C THR A 184 -26.74 -11.12 -4.28
N THR A 185 -26.91 -12.00 -5.27
CA THR A 185 -28.10 -12.09 -6.13
C THR A 185 -29.39 -12.54 -5.41
N THR A 186 -29.32 -12.84 -4.12
CA THR A 186 -30.43 -13.39 -3.31
C THR A 186 -30.66 -12.65 -1.98
N MET A 187 -30.27 -11.38 -1.86
CA MET A 187 -30.62 -10.58 -0.68
C MET A 187 -31.95 -9.86 -0.90
N ASP A 188 -32.98 -10.35 -0.22
CA ASP A 188 -34.21 -9.61 0.05
C ASP A 188 -33.88 -8.43 0.98
N ASN A 189 -33.48 -7.31 0.38
CA ASN A 189 -33.50 -5.94 0.94
C ASN A 189 -32.91 -5.68 2.35
N SER A 190 -32.12 -6.58 2.95
CA SER A 190 -31.65 -6.45 4.34
C SER A 190 -30.14 -6.62 4.56
N ALA A 191 -29.33 -6.67 3.51
CA ALA A 191 -27.87 -6.67 3.66
C ALA A 191 -27.37 -5.24 3.87
N PRO A 192 -26.67 -4.91 4.97
CA PRO A 192 -25.96 -3.65 5.05
C PRO A 192 -24.87 -3.65 3.98
N VAL A 193 -25.05 -2.80 2.97
CA VAL A 193 -24.02 -2.48 1.98
C VAL A 193 -23.02 -1.56 2.68
N SER A 194 -21.78 -2.02 2.84
CA SER A 194 -20.71 -1.16 3.37
C SER A 194 -20.14 -0.33 2.23
N GLY A 195 -20.31 0.97 2.35
CA GLY A 195 -19.95 2.03 1.41
C GLY A 195 -20.59 3.31 1.94
N VAL A 196 -19.86 4.42 1.88
CA VAL A 196 -20.31 5.74 2.39
C VAL A 196 -21.72 6.06 1.89
N ASN A 197 -22.64 6.33 2.83
CA ASN A 197 -23.82 7.13 2.56
C ASN A 197 -23.43 8.61 2.60
#